data_AF-A0A6G1RY88-F1
#
_entry.id   AF-A0A6G1RY88-F1
#
_cell.length_a   1.000
_cell.length_b   1.000
_cell.length_c   1.000
_cell.angle_alpha   90.00
_cell.angle_beta   90.00
_cell.angle_gamma   90.00
#
_symmetry.space_group_name_H-M   'P 1'
#
loop_
_entity.id
_entity.type
_entity.pdbx_description
1 polymer ?
#
loop_
_entity_poly.entity_id
_entity_poly.type
_entity_poly.pdbx_seq_one_letter_code
_entity_poly.pdbx_strand_id
1 'polypeptide(L)'
;LPTMPEDIMAQARMWEGMNALHWYTCPNGHPCTVGECGRPMEKSRCLDCGAQVGGEQHRSLPGFQAFQATQDRTQTGHILGDAQHRKTTGVSDRALTPVVFVLIRLLTHLAMLLGATKDAQSLQNIIKPQVQDPVSFLQQHIREDLAQLTRILGKSVDETINILHLVLCSLLKDPHQHPGQWPVQFDGLSTKEKRNKWEEVVARTVIIPELEVLDKKLLKLNKQIQEDERISSNPLVRIVYGDPATFLSHLPKDSHIHHTKMWSCRKRISVENLGHVVQQKNAKDAVPLLWKFLQKVGVT
;
A
#
# COMPACT_ATOMS: atom_id res chain seq x y z
N LEU A 1 1.31 11.63 -8.51
CA LEU A 1 0.60 11.43 -7.22
C LEU A 1 1.42 10.53 -6.30
N PRO A 2 1.24 10.63 -4.97
CA PRO A 2 1.85 9.71 -4.01
C PRO A 2 1.47 8.25 -4.26
N THR A 3 2.32 7.31 -3.84
CA THR A 3 2.11 5.85 -3.94
C THR A 3 1.88 5.30 -5.35
N MET A 4 2.20 6.09 -6.37
CA MET A 4 2.21 5.65 -7.77
C MET A 4 3.55 4.99 -8.11
N PRO A 5 3.56 3.92 -8.93
CA PRO A 5 4.79 3.28 -9.40
C PRO A 5 5.78 4.29 -9.98
N GLU A 6 7.07 4.02 -9.76
CA GLU A 6 8.18 4.67 -10.45
C GLU A 6 8.70 3.73 -11.53
N ASP A 7 9.49 4.26 -12.47
CA ASP A 7 10.14 3.42 -13.47
C ASP A 7 11.03 2.34 -12.82
N ILE A 8 10.51 1.12 -12.81
CA ILE A 8 11.16 -0.07 -12.26
C ILE A 8 12.50 -0.33 -12.98
N MET A 9 12.63 0.05 -14.26
CA MET A 9 13.90 -0.12 -14.99
C MET A 9 14.98 0.87 -14.56
N ALA A 10 14.62 2.11 -14.26
CA ALA A 10 15.57 3.08 -13.74
C ALA A 10 16.13 2.63 -12.37
N GLN A 11 15.30 1.95 -11.57
CA GLN A 11 15.67 1.43 -10.26
C GLN A 11 16.43 0.10 -10.31
N ALA A 12 16.03 -0.86 -11.17
CA ALA A 12 16.70 -2.15 -11.32
C ALA A 12 18.18 -2.01 -11.74
N ARG A 13 18.52 -0.94 -12.45
CA ARG A 13 19.92 -0.59 -12.80
C ARG A 13 20.80 -0.24 -11.61
N MET A 14 20.21 0.20 -10.50
CA MET A 14 20.97 0.55 -9.30
C MET A 14 21.28 -0.67 -8.42
N TRP A 15 20.80 -1.87 -8.77
CA TRP A 15 21.10 -3.08 -8.02
C TRP A 15 22.50 -3.60 -8.37
N GLU A 16 23.32 -3.86 -7.33
CA GLU A 16 24.75 -4.20 -7.43
C GLU A 16 25.08 -5.48 -8.24
N GLY A 17 24.09 -6.24 -8.71
CA GLY A 17 24.26 -7.40 -9.61
C GLY A 17 23.87 -7.17 -11.07
N MET A 18 23.29 -6.01 -11.41
CA MET A 18 22.80 -5.71 -12.77
C MET A 18 23.74 -4.80 -13.58
N ASN A 19 24.87 -4.38 -13.01
CA ASN A 19 25.86 -3.51 -13.68
C ASN A 19 26.49 -4.13 -14.94
N ALA A 20 26.47 -5.46 -15.08
CA ALA A 20 26.98 -6.17 -16.25
C ALA A 20 25.93 -6.41 -17.35
N LEU A 21 24.66 -6.04 -17.11
CA LEU A 21 23.56 -6.28 -18.04
C LEU A 21 23.26 -5.03 -18.86
N HIS A 22 23.13 -5.22 -20.18
CA HIS A 22 22.75 -4.18 -21.11
C HIS A 22 21.26 -4.26 -21.40
N TRP A 23 20.56 -3.16 -21.26
CA TRP A 23 19.11 -3.11 -21.44
C TRP A 23 18.75 -2.89 -22.91
N TYR A 24 17.74 -3.62 -23.37
CA TYR A 24 17.15 -3.52 -24.69
C TYR A 24 15.62 -3.46 -24.56
N THR A 25 14.96 -3.01 -25.62
CA THR A 25 13.51 -2.94 -25.71
C THR A 25 13.04 -3.82 -26.86
N CYS A 26 12.04 -4.67 -26.62
CA CYS A 26 11.39 -5.42 -27.69
C CYS A 26 10.56 -4.49 -28.60
N PRO A 27 10.13 -4.96 -29.80
CA PRO A 27 9.31 -4.17 -30.71
C PRO A 27 8.01 -3.63 -30.09
N ASN A 28 7.51 -4.26 -29.03
CA ASN A 28 6.30 -3.88 -28.30
C ASN A 28 6.57 -3.05 -27.03
N GLY A 29 7.80 -2.60 -26.77
CA GLY A 29 8.10 -1.69 -25.66
C GLY A 29 8.40 -2.34 -24.30
N HIS A 30 8.40 -3.67 -24.21
CA HIS A 30 8.80 -4.40 -23.00
C HIS A 30 10.32 -4.46 -22.84
N PRO A 31 10.82 -4.37 -21.60
CA PRO A 31 12.24 -4.41 -21.31
C PRO A 31 12.83 -5.81 -21.44
N CYS A 32 14.04 -5.89 -21.97
CA CYS A 32 14.82 -7.12 -22.13
C CYS A 32 16.25 -6.86 -21.69
N THR A 33 16.94 -7.87 -21.17
CA THR A 33 18.35 -7.78 -20.79
C THR A 33 19.21 -8.60 -21.73
N VAL A 34 20.40 -8.08 -22.04
CA VAL A 34 21.45 -8.75 -22.82
C VAL A 34 22.71 -8.75 -21.96
N GLY A 35 23.21 -9.94 -21.63
CA GLY A 35 24.41 -10.12 -20.82
C GLY A 35 25.72 -10.03 -21.59
N GLU A 36 26.81 -10.41 -20.92
CA GLU A 36 28.15 -10.57 -21.51
C GLU A 36 28.68 -9.29 -22.17
N CYS A 37 28.91 -9.33 -23.48
CA CYS A 37 29.45 -8.23 -24.28
C CYS A 37 28.44 -7.10 -24.57
N GLY A 38 27.20 -7.24 -24.09
CA GLY A 38 26.16 -6.21 -24.21
C GLY A 38 25.52 -6.07 -25.60
N ARG A 39 25.84 -6.97 -26.52
CA ARG A 39 25.30 -6.98 -27.88
C ARG A 39 24.60 -8.31 -28.19
N PRO A 40 23.49 -8.31 -28.92
CA PRO A 40 22.72 -9.54 -29.12
C PRO A 40 23.46 -10.52 -30.03
N MET A 41 23.66 -11.74 -29.52
CA MET A 41 24.32 -12.83 -30.23
C MET A 41 23.39 -14.03 -30.47
N GLU A 42 22.27 -14.08 -29.78
CA GLU A 42 21.26 -15.13 -29.90
C GLU A 42 19.86 -14.52 -30.04
N LYS A 43 18.98 -15.21 -30.76
CA LYS A 43 17.55 -14.86 -30.91
C LYS A 43 16.74 -15.56 -29.83
N SER A 44 15.80 -14.85 -29.23
CA SER A 44 14.90 -15.37 -28.19
C SER A 44 13.50 -14.75 -28.33
N ARG A 45 12.64 -14.96 -27.32
CA ARG A 45 11.29 -14.40 -27.25
C ARG A 45 11.15 -13.50 -26.02
N CYS A 46 10.44 -12.39 -26.19
CA CYS A 46 10.08 -11.50 -25.09
C CYS A 46 9.21 -12.25 -24.07
N LEU A 47 9.54 -12.15 -22.78
CA LEU A 47 8.83 -12.83 -21.71
C LEU A 47 7.40 -12.29 -21.50
N ASP A 48 7.14 -11.03 -21.85
CA ASP A 48 5.84 -10.39 -21.65
C ASP A 48 4.89 -10.58 -22.83
N CYS A 49 5.39 -10.51 -24.08
CA CYS A 49 4.53 -10.52 -25.28
C CYS A 49 4.88 -11.58 -26.34
N GLY A 50 5.92 -12.39 -26.12
CA GLY A 50 6.30 -13.46 -27.04
C GLY A 50 6.91 -13.02 -28.38
N ALA A 51 7.06 -11.71 -28.63
CA ALA A 51 7.70 -11.17 -29.83
C ALA A 51 9.17 -11.65 -29.93
N GLN A 52 9.68 -11.81 -31.15
CA GLN A 52 11.09 -12.15 -31.35
C GLN A 52 11.98 -10.99 -30.86
N VAL A 53 13.01 -11.33 -30.08
CA VAL A 53 13.98 -10.40 -29.50
C VAL A 53 15.40 -10.97 -29.67
N GLY A 54 16.42 -10.16 -29.39
CA GLY A 54 17.81 -10.58 -29.56
C GLY A 54 18.35 -10.27 -30.96
N GLY A 55 19.27 -11.09 -31.44
CA GLY A 55 19.99 -10.85 -32.69
C GLY A 55 21.07 -11.88 -32.95
N GLU A 56 21.84 -11.69 -34.01
CA GLU A 56 22.95 -12.57 -34.39
C GLU A 56 24.16 -11.72 -34.78
N GLN A 57 25.37 -12.20 -34.51
CA GLN A 57 26.62 -11.51 -34.89
C GLN A 57 26.67 -10.04 -34.40
N HIS A 58 26.22 -9.80 -33.16
CA HIS A 58 26.13 -8.47 -32.56
C HIS A 58 25.17 -7.49 -33.28
N ARG A 59 24.28 -7.99 -34.14
CA ARG A 59 23.25 -7.21 -34.82
C ARG A 59 21.87 -7.58 -34.30
N SER A 60 21.18 -6.60 -33.73
CA SER A 60 19.81 -6.76 -33.25
C SER A 60 18.84 -7.07 -34.38
N LEU A 61 17.80 -7.84 -34.06
CA LEU A 61 16.62 -7.99 -34.90
C LEU A 61 15.91 -6.63 -35.11
N PRO A 62 15.15 -6.48 -36.22
CA PRO A 62 14.32 -5.29 -36.43
C PRO A 62 13.38 -5.03 -35.25
N GLY A 63 13.38 -3.80 -34.73
CA GLY A 63 12.57 -3.39 -33.58
C GLY A 63 13.13 -3.81 -32.21
N PHE A 64 14.22 -4.59 -32.15
CA PHE A 64 14.95 -4.84 -30.91
C PHE A 64 16.07 -3.82 -30.76
N GLN A 65 15.91 -2.86 -29.86
CA GLN A 65 16.81 -1.71 -29.80
C GLN A 65 17.47 -1.61 -28.43
N ALA A 66 18.75 -1.22 -28.42
CA ALA A 66 19.44 -0.90 -27.18
C ALA A 66 18.68 0.23 -26.48
N PHE A 67 18.40 0.03 -25.19
CA PHE A 67 17.69 1.01 -24.41
C PHE A 67 18.56 2.25 -24.23
N GLN A 68 18.12 3.39 -24.75
CA GLN A 68 18.78 4.67 -24.49
C GLN A 68 18.37 5.18 -23.10
N ALA A 69 19.35 5.45 -22.24
CA ALA A 69 19.19 5.75 -20.82
C ALA A 69 18.48 7.09 -20.49
N THR A 70 17.82 7.73 -21.45
CA THR A 70 17.38 9.13 -21.35
C THR A 70 15.92 9.33 -21.01
N GLN A 71 15.11 8.28 -20.80
CA GLN A 71 13.70 8.44 -20.46
C GLN A 71 13.35 7.70 -19.17
N ASP A 72 13.34 8.45 -18.06
CA ASP A 72 12.56 8.08 -16.88
C ASP A 72 11.10 7.94 -17.33
N ARG A 73 10.59 6.70 -17.37
CA ARG A 73 9.21 6.41 -17.78
C ARG A 73 8.20 6.68 -16.67
N THR A 74 8.61 7.31 -15.56
CA THR A 74 7.71 7.74 -14.49
C THR A 74 6.63 8.64 -15.07
N GLN A 75 5.37 8.22 -14.92
CA GLN A 75 4.23 8.97 -15.43
C GLN A 75 3.59 9.80 -14.32
N THR A 76 3.23 11.04 -14.65
CA THR A 76 2.39 11.89 -13.80
C THR A 76 0.94 11.40 -13.82
N GLY A 77 0.19 11.71 -12.75
CA GLY A 77 -1.20 11.30 -12.59
C GLY A 77 -1.38 10.05 -11.71
N HIS A 78 -2.55 9.42 -11.82
CA HIS A 78 -2.89 8.12 -11.24
C HIS A 78 -2.74 7.06 -12.33
N ILE A 79 -1.91 6.04 -12.10
CA ILE A 79 -1.45 5.10 -13.13
C ILE A 79 -1.62 3.63 -12.72
N LEU A 80 -2.56 3.34 -11.81
CA LEU A 80 -2.70 1.99 -11.23
C LEU A 80 -3.55 1.04 -12.08
N GLY A 81 -4.21 1.51 -13.14
CA GLY A 81 -5.15 0.70 -13.91
C GLY A 81 -6.31 0.19 -13.05
N ASP A 82 -6.86 -0.97 -13.41
CA ASP A 82 -7.99 -1.59 -12.70
C ASP A 82 -7.64 -2.01 -11.26
N ALA A 83 -8.58 -1.82 -10.33
CA ALA A 83 -8.36 -2.06 -8.91
C ALA A 83 -8.05 -3.51 -8.57
N GLN A 84 -8.62 -4.48 -9.29
CA GLN A 84 -8.48 -5.93 -9.05
C GLN A 84 -7.16 -6.48 -9.61
N HIS A 85 -6.65 -5.87 -10.67
CA HIS A 85 -5.43 -6.28 -11.36
C HIS A 85 -4.20 -5.48 -10.93
N ARG A 86 -4.30 -4.76 -9.81
CA ARG A 86 -3.15 -4.11 -9.20
C ARG A 86 -2.17 -5.20 -8.79
N LYS A 87 -1.15 -5.44 -9.62
CA LYS A 87 0.06 -6.13 -9.18
C LYS A 87 0.47 -5.45 -7.87
N THR A 88 0.82 -6.23 -6.85
CA THR A 88 1.42 -5.72 -5.62
C THR A 88 2.81 -5.19 -5.98
N THR A 89 2.85 -4.09 -6.73
CA THR A 89 4.04 -3.54 -7.33
C THR A 89 4.88 -2.95 -6.21
N GLY A 90 5.83 -3.75 -5.75
CA GLY A 90 7.03 -3.31 -5.06
C GLY A 90 6.78 -2.39 -3.86
N VAL A 91 6.29 -2.97 -2.75
CA VAL A 91 6.55 -2.41 -1.42
C VAL A 91 8.07 -2.44 -1.10
N SER A 92 8.87 -3.10 -1.95
CA SER A 92 10.28 -3.40 -1.71
C SER A 92 11.23 -2.20 -1.82
N ASP A 93 10.90 -1.14 -2.57
CA ASP A 93 11.90 -0.12 -2.95
C ASP A 93 11.59 1.31 -2.50
N ARG A 94 10.45 1.52 -1.83
CA ARG A 94 10.21 2.75 -1.06
C ARG A 94 10.55 2.47 0.40
N ALA A 95 11.17 3.43 1.09
CA ALA A 95 11.49 3.32 2.52
C ALA A 95 10.24 3.38 3.43
N LEU A 96 9.08 2.90 2.95
CA LEU A 96 7.80 2.87 3.63
C LEU A 96 7.44 1.43 3.98
N THR A 97 6.82 1.24 5.14
CA THR A 97 6.24 -0.06 5.51
C THR A 97 4.98 -0.33 4.65
N PRO A 98 4.58 -1.60 4.45
CA PRO A 98 3.34 -1.91 3.72
C PRO A 98 2.11 -1.19 4.28
N VAL A 99 1.98 -1.11 5.62
CA VAL A 99 0.86 -0.41 6.28
C VAL A 99 0.89 1.08 5.97
N VAL A 100 2.05 1.73 6.11
CA VAL A 100 2.19 3.16 5.84
C VAL A 100 1.90 3.47 4.37
N PHE A 101 2.41 2.64 3.46
CA PHE A 101 2.18 2.77 2.04
C PHE A 101 0.68 2.71 1.68
N VAL A 102 -0.04 1.71 2.21
CA VAL A 102 -1.48 1.56 1.96
C VAL A 102 -2.27 2.71 2.58
N LEU A 103 -1.90 3.20 3.75
CA LEU A 103 -2.55 4.36 4.38
C LEU A 103 -2.36 5.64 3.54
N ILE A 104 -1.16 5.92 3.04
CA ILE A 104 -0.92 7.08 2.16
C ILE A 104 -1.74 6.94 0.87
N ARG A 105 -1.79 5.73 0.29
CA ARG A 105 -2.56 5.46 -0.93
C ARG A 105 -4.05 5.70 -0.70
N LEU A 106 -4.59 5.19 0.40
CA LEU A 106 -5.97 5.36 0.80
C LEU A 106 -6.33 6.84 1.00
N LEU A 107 -5.48 7.61 1.70
CA LEU A 107 -5.65 9.07 1.83
C LEU A 107 -5.64 9.78 0.47
N THR A 108 -4.74 9.37 -0.43
CA THR A 108 -4.66 9.91 -1.79
C THR A 108 -5.95 9.63 -2.57
N HIS A 109 -6.47 8.40 -2.53
CA HIS A 109 -7.71 8.06 -3.22
C HIS A 109 -8.94 8.73 -2.60
N LEU A 110 -9.00 8.91 -1.27
CA LEU A 110 -10.06 9.67 -0.62
C LEU A 110 -10.07 11.14 -1.06
N ALA A 111 -8.90 11.77 -1.13
CA ALA A 111 -8.77 13.14 -1.64
C ALA A 111 -9.15 13.24 -3.12
N MET A 112 -8.76 12.26 -3.95
CA MET A 112 -9.17 12.18 -5.34
C MET A 112 -10.68 11.98 -5.48
N LEU A 113 -11.29 11.12 -4.66
CA LEU A 113 -12.73 10.87 -4.67
C LEU A 113 -13.48 12.16 -4.32
N LEU A 114 -13.05 12.87 -3.29
CA LEU A 114 -13.59 14.19 -2.94
C LEU A 114 -13.48 15.17 -4.13
N GLY A 115 -12.34 15.19 -4.82
CA GLY A 115 -12.16 15.98 -6.03
C GLY A 115 -13.12 15.58 -7.16
N ALA A 116 -13.28 14.27 -7.40
CA ALA A 116 -14.15 13.73 -8.45
C ALA A 116 -15.63 14.05 -8.21
N THR A 117 -16.07 14.13 -6.94
CA THR A 117 -17.44 14.55 -6.60
C THR A 117 -17.72 16.03 -6.90
N LYS A 118 -16.69 16.86 -7.07
CA LYS A 118 -16.81 18.29 -7.37
C LYS A 118 -16.57 18.61 -8.85
N ASP A 119 -15.54 18.02 -9.42
CA ASP A 119 -15.15 18.19 -10.83
C ASP A 119 -14.58 16.88 -11.37
N ALA A 120 -15.48 16.05 -11.92
CA ALA A 120 -15.13 14.77 -12.50
C ALA A 120 -14.24 14.91 -13.74
N GLN A 121 -14.37 16.01 -14.51
CA GLN A 121 -13.64 16.19 -15.77
C GLN A 121 -12.15 16.46 -15.53
N SER A 122 -11.84 17.31 -14.56
CA SER A 122 -10.44 17.53 -14.16
C SER A 122 -9.80 16.26 -13.59
N LEU A 123 -10.55 15.46 -12.83
CA LEU A 123 -10.05 14.19 -12.30
C LEU A 123 -9.84 13.14 -13.40
N GLN A 124 -10.67 13.12 -14.43
CA GLN A 124 -10.50 12.22 -15.58
C GLN A 124 -9.16 12.48 -16.30
N ASN A 125 -8.67 13.72 -16.33
CA ASN A 125 -7.37 14.07 -16.90
C ASN A 125 -6.19 13.63 -16.02
N ILE A 126 -6.42 13.41 -14.73
CA ILE A 126 -5.41 12.94 -13.78
C ILE A 126 -5.26 11.40 -13.85
N ILE A 127 -6.34 10.67 -14.14
CA ILE A 127 -6.38 9.20 -14.17
C ILE A 127 -5.94 8.65 -15.53
N LYS A 128 -5.04 7.67 -15.51
CA LYS A 128 -4.45 7.01 -16.67
C LYS A 128 -4.47 5.49 -16.48
N PRO A 129 -5.02 4.71 -17.44
CA PRO A 129 -5.77 5.17 -18.62
C PRO A 129 -7.05 5.92 -18.20
N GLN A 130 -7.58 6.77 -19.09
CA GLN A 130 -8.83 7.48 -18.82
C GLN A 130 -9.96 6.49 -18.57
N VAL A 131 -10.78 6.79 -17.57
CA VAL A 131 -11.92 5.98 -17.14
C VAL A 131 -13.23 6.72 -17.41
N GLN A 132 -14.31 5.97 -17.66
CA GLN A 132 -15.63 6.55 -17.91
C GLN A 132 -16.25 7.16 -16.64
N ASP A 133 -16.12 6.47 -15.51
CA ASP A 133 -16.65 6.92 -14.22
C ASP A 133 -15.53 6.98 -13.17
N PRO A 134 -14.90 8.16 -12.98
CA PRO A 134 -13.87 8.36 -11.96
C PRO A 134 -14.34 8.09 -10.53
N VAL A 135 -15.61 8.32 -10.22
CA VAL A 135 -16.16 8.15 -8.87
C VAL A 135 -16.23 6.66 -8.52
N SER A 136 -16.89 5.85 -9.37
CA SER A 136 -16.97 4.41 -9.15
C SER A 136 -15.59 3.75 -9.18
N PHE A 137 -14.71 4.19 -10.09
CA PHE A 137 -13.33 3.73 -10.16
C PHE A 137 -12.58 3.96 -8.84
N LEU A 138 -12.61 5.19 -8.31
CA LEU A 138 -11.92 5.51 -7.05
C LEU A 138 -12.53 4.80 -5.84
N GLN A 139 -13.85 4.61 -5.82
CA GLN A 139 -14.50 3.82 -4.77
C GLN A 139 -14.02 2.36 -4.77
N GLN A 140 -13.85 1.74 -5.94
CA GLN A 140 -13.29 0.39 -6.04
C GLN A 140 -11.85 0.36 -5.50
N HIS A 141 -11.04 1.38 -5.84
CA HIS A 141 -9.69 1.49 -5.31
C HIS A 141 -9.65 1.57 -3.78
N ILE A 142 -10.52 2.40 -3.19
CA ILE A 142 -10.65 2.58 -1.73
C ILE A 142 -11.09 1.27 -1.05
N ARG A 143 -12.06 0.54 -1.60
CA ARG A 143 -12.53 -0.74 -1.03
C ARG A 143 -11.39 -1.76 -0.95
N GLU A 144 -10.61 -1.86 -2.02
CA GLU A 144 -9.48 -2.78 -2.07
C GLU A 144 -8.31 -2.31 -1.19
N ASP A 145 -8.04 -1.00 -1.08
CA ASP A 145 -7.05 -0.49 -0.12
C ASP A 145 -7.44 -0.81 1.33
N LEU A 146 -8.72 -0.66 1.68
CA LEU A 146 -9.26 -1.05 2.99
C LEU A 146 -9.12 -2.55 3.24
N ALA A 147 -9.49 -3.39 2.26
CA ALA A 147 -9.34 -4.84 2.36
C ALA A 147 -7.88 -5.27 2.55
N GLN A 148 -6.96 -4.66 1.79
CA GLN A 148 -5.53 -4.87 1.93
C GLN A 148 -5.04 -4.45 3.32
N LEU A 149 -5.47 -3.28 3.81
CA LEU A 149 -5.08 -2.77 5.13
C LEU A 149 -5.57 -3.68 6.25
N THR A 150 -6.83 -4.15 6.19
CA THR A 150 -7.41 -5.12 7.12
C THR A 150 -6.58 -6.41 7.18
N ARG A 151 -6.17 -6.94 6.02
CA ARG A 151 -5.33 -8.13 5.92
C ARG A 151 -3.93 -7.92 6.51
N ILE A 152 -3.25 -6.84 6.15
CA ILE A 152 -1.89 -6.55 6.64
C ILE A 152 -1.90 -6.34 8.16
N LEU A 153 -2.88 -5.62 8.70
CA LEU A 153 -2.95 -5.34 10.14
C LEU A 153 -3.47 -6.54 10.96
N GLY A 154 -4.15 -7.50 10.33
CA GLY A 154 -4.82 -8.59 11.04
C GLY A 154 -5.90 -8.08 12.00
N LYS A 155 -6.63 -7.04 11.56
CA LYS A 155 -7.64 -6.30 12.34
C LYS A 155 -9.02 -6.53 11.77
N SER A 156 -10.08 -6.21 12.53
CA SER A 156 -11.43 -6.20 11.97
C SER A 156 -11.59 -5.03 10.99
N VAL A 157 -12.67 -5.05 10.20
CA VAL A 157 -13.02 -3.93 9.31
C VAL A 157 -13.24 -2.66 10.13
N ASP A 158 -13.98 -2.73 11.25
CA ASP A 158 -14.24 -1.56 12.11
C ASP A 158 -12.95 -1.02 12.74
N GLU A 159 -12.07 -1.91 13.22
CA GLU A 159 -10.76 -1.50 13.72
C GLU A 159 -9.96 -0.82 12.61
N THR A 160 -10.00 -1.34 11.37
CA THR A 160 -9.31 -0.74 10.23
C THR A 160 -9.84 0.66 9.91
N ILE A 161 -11.16 0.83 9.91
CA ILE A 161 -11.82 2.14 9.73
C ILE A 161 -11.44 3.09 10.86
N ASN A 162 -11.44 2.62 12.11
CA ASN A 162 -11.00 3.39 13.26
C ASN A 162 -9.54 3.88 13.12
N ILE A 163 -8.65 3.05 12.59
CA ILE A 163 -7.25 3.45 12.32
C ILE A 163 -7.19 4.55 11.26
N LEU A 164 -7.95 4.41 10.17
CA LEU A 164 -8.05 5.46 9.16
C LEU A 164 -8.54 6.77 9.79
N HIS A 165 -9.57 6.72 10.65
CA HIS A 165 -10.07 7.90 11.34
C HIS A 165 -9.06 8.50 12.33
N LEU A 166 -8.28 7.69 13.05
CA LEU A 166 -7.19 8.19 13.89
C LEU A 166 -6.16 8.98 13.07
N VAL A 167 -5.79 8.46 11.88
CA VAL A 167 -4.86 9.15 10.96
C VAL A 167 -5.48 10.44 10.43
N LEU A 168 -6.75 10.43 10.02
CA LEU A 168 -7.47 11.64 9.57
C LEU A 168 -7.57 12.68 10.68
N CYS A 169 -7.85 12.28 11.92
CA CYS A 169 -7.84 13.17 13.07
C CYS A 169 -6.44 13.73 13.34
N SER A 170 -5.38 12.94 13.14
CA SER A 170 -4.01 13.43 13.29
C SER A 170 -3.65 14.50 12.26
N LEU A 171 -4.21 14.47 11.05
CA LEU A 171 -4.02 15.53 10.05
C LEU A 171 -4.64 16.87 10.46
N LEU A 172 -5.61 16.85 11.39
CA LEU A 172 -6.29 18.05 11.91
C LEU A 172 -5.65 18.59 13.20
N LYS A 173 -4.70 17.88 13.80
CA LYS A 173 -4.01 18.35 15.00
C LYS A 173 -3.11 19.55 14.66
N ASP A 174 -3.12 20.54 15.55
CA ASP A 174 -2.47 21.84 15.37
C ASP A 174 -0.95 21.70 15.11
N PRO A 175 -0.35 22.41 14.14
CA PRO A 175 1.07 22.27 13.77
C PRO A 175 2.04 22.51 14.93
N HIS A 176 1.61 23.23 15.98
CA HIS A 176 2.40 23.50 17.18
C HIS A 176 2.76 22.23 17.99
N GLN A 177 2.07 21.11 17.78
CA GLN A 177 2.39 19.82 18.42
C GLN A 177 3.39 18.96 17.64
N HIS A 178 3.83 19.40 16.46
CA HIS A 178 4.86 18.72 15.65
C HIS A 178 6.12 19.58 15.58
N PRO A 179 7.07 19.46 16.54
CA PRO A 179 8.27 20.28 16.56
C PRO A 179 9.08 20.08 15.27
N GLY A 180 9.08 21.10 14.41
CA GLY A 180 10.14 21.34 13.42
C GLY A 180 9.85 21.12 11.94
N GLN A 181 8.65 20.71 11.47
CA GLN A 181 8.47 20.38 10.04
C GLN A 181 7.11 20.66 9.40
N TRP A 182 6.13 21.24 10.08
CA TRP A 182 4.81 21.49 9.48
C TRP A 182 4.46 23.00 9.53
N PRO A 183 4.02 23.63 8.41
CA PRO A 183 3.77 23.08 7.08
C PRO A 183 4.99 23.25 6.15
N VAL A 184 5.59 22.14 5.69
CA VAL A 184 6.49 22.20 4.52
C VAL A 184 5.66 22.71 3.35
N GLN A 185 6.05 23.85 2.75
CA GLN A 185 5.40 24.33 1.54
C GLN A 185 5.75 23.40 0.37
N PHE A 186 4.75 22.69 -0.14
CA PHE A 186 4.87 21.88 -1.35
C PHE A 186 4.19 22.59 -2.52
N ASP A 187 4.83 22.61 -3.69
CA ASP A 187 4.37 23.27 -4.92
C ASP A 187 3.44 22.38 -5.76
N GLY A 188 2.63 21.54 -5.10
CA GLY A 188 1.75 20.58 -5.79
C GLY A 188 2.42 19.26 -6.23
N LEU A 189 3.56 18.90 -5.62
CA LEU A 189 4.28 17.65 -5.88
C LEU A 189 4.76 17.52 -7.34
N SER A 190 5.31 18.61 -7.87
CA SER A 190 5.72 18.74 -9.28
C SER A 190 6.83 17.79 -9.70
N THR A 191 7.72 17.40 -8.79
CA THR A 191 8.83 16.48 -9.05
C THR A 191 8.73 15.21 -8.21
N LYS A 192 9.45 14.17 -8.65
CA LYS A 192 9.60 12.89 -7.95
C LYS A 192 10.18 13.09 -6.55
N GLU A 193 11.21 13.92 -6.42
CA GLU A 193 11.89 14.21 -5.14
C GLU A 193 10.93 14.87 -4.16
N LYS A 194 10.12 15.84 -4.64
CA LYS A 194 9.11 16.52 -3.81
C LYS A 194 8.00 15.58 -3.37
N ARG A 195 7.52 14.72 -4.27
CA ARG A 195 6.57 13.65 -3.93
C ARG A 195 7.16 12.71 -2.87
N ASN A 196 8.37 12.22 -3.09
CA ASN A 196 9.02 11.28 -2.18
C ASN A 196 9.27 11.93 -0.80
N LYS A 197 9.63 13.23 -0.78
CA LYS A 197 9.76 13.99 0.47
C LYS A 197 8.42 14.17 1.18
N TRP A 198 7.35 14.44 0.44
CA TRP A 198 6.00 14.50 1.00
C TRP A 198 5.59 13.17 1.62
N GLU A 199 5.85 12.04 0.94
CA GLU A 199 5.57 10.70 1.47
C GLU A 199 6.35 10.43 2.77
N GLU A 200 7.65 10.78 2.81
CA GLU A 200 8.49 10.66 4.01
C GLU A 200 7.95 11.50 5.18
N VAL A 201 7.59 12.76 4.92
CA VAL A 201 7.09 13.68 5.96
C VAL A 201 5.76 13.17 6.50
N VAL A 202 4.77 12.88 5.64
CA VAL A 202 3.46 12.37 6.07
C VAL A 202 3.57 11.05 6.82
N ALA A 203 4.45 10.14 6.36
CA ALA A 203 4.73 8.91 7.07
C ALA A 203 5.24 9.18 8.49
N ARG A 204 6.28 10.01 8.64
CA ARG A 204 6.93 10.27 9.93
C ARG A 204 6.07 11.07 10.90
N THR A 205 5.40 12.11 10.43
CA THR A 205 4.72 13.07 11.31
C THR A 205 3.28 12.71 11.60
N VAL A 206 2.59 12.02 10.69
CA VAL A 206 1.15 11.74 10.80
C VAL A 206 0.89 10.26 11.03
N ILE A 207 1.43 9.39 10.18
CA ILE A 207 0.98 7.98 10.15
C ILE A 207 1.69 7.14 11.21
N ILE A 208 3.03 7.15 11.25
CA ILE A 208 3.82 6.31 12.16
C ILE A 208 3.42 6.54 13.63
N PRO A 209 3.25 7.77 14.13
CA PRO A 209 2.82 8.00 15.50
C PRO A 209 1.45 7.39 15.82
N GLU A 210 0.54 7.31 14.85
CA GLU A 210 -0.76 6.67 15.04
C GLU A 210 -0.69 5.13 15.04
N LEU A 211 0.32 4.55 14.41
CA LEU A 211 0.60 3.12 14.44
C LEU A 211 1.38 2.68 15.70
N GLU A 212 2.02 3.61 16.40
CA GLU A 212 2.66 3.33 17.68
C GLU A 212 1.62 3.09 18.78
N VAL A 213 1.82 2.00 19.53
CA VAL A 213 0.92 1.58 20.62
C VAL A 213 -0.55 1.43 20.15
N LEU A 214 -0.74 1.06 18.88
CA LEU A 214 -2.02 0.97 18.18
C LEU A 214 -3.09 0.19 18.95
N ASP A 215 -2.75 -0.99 19.50
CA ASP A 215 -3.71 -1.82 20.23
C ASP A 215 -4.28 -1.08 21.46
N LYS A 216 -3.47 -0.26 22.15
CA LYS A 216 -3.93 0.55 23.30
C LYS A 216 -4.83 1.70 22.85
N LYS A 217 -4.47 2.35 21.73
CA LYS A 217 -5.29 3.43 21.13
C LYS A 217 -6.66 2.89 20.71
N LEU A 218 -6.69 1.75 20.04
CA LEU A 218 -7.93 1.08 19.64
C LEU A 218 -8.77 0.65 20.83
N LEU A 219 -8.16 0.10 21.89
CA LEU A 219 -8.88 -0.25 23.11
C LEU A 219 -9.56 0.98 23.74
N LYS A 220 -8.85 2.12 23.80
CA LYS A 220 -9.42 3.38 24.30
C LYS A 220 -10.54 3.89 23.41
N LEU A 221 -10.36 3.89 22.09
CA LEU A 221 -11.37 4.35 21.14
C LEU A 221 -12.62 3.47 21.18
N ASN A 222 -12.46 2.15 21.22
CA ASN A 222 -13.58 1.22 21.33
C ASN A 222 -14.36 1.45 22.63
N LYS A 223 -13.69 1.73 23.75
CA LYS A 223 -14.35 2.11 24.99
C LYS A 223 -15.18 3.40 24.83
N GLN A 224 -14.63 4.41 24.17
CA GLN A 224 -15.36 5.66 23.90
C GLN A 224 -16.59 5.43 23.01
N ILE A 225 -16.48 4.59 21.98
CA ILE A 225 -17.60 4.23 21.10
C ILE A 225 -18.69 3.46 21.87
N GLN A 226 -18.29 2.57 22.79
CA GLN A 226 -19.23 1.82 23.63
C GLN A 226 -19.95 2.69 24.66
N GLU A 227 -19.32 3.76 25.13
CA GLU A 227 -19.90 4.71 26.09
C GLU A 227 -20.83 5.73 25.39
N ASP A 228 -20.86 5.80 24.06
CA ASP A 228 -21.78 6.67 23.31
C ASP A 228 -23.23 6.19 23.48
N GLU A 229 -24.08 7.01 24.11
CA GLU A 229 -25.48 6.71 24.42
C GLU A 229 -26.32 6.33 23.19
N ARG A 230 -25.95 6.85 22.01
CA ARG A 230 -26.66 6.55 20.75
C ARG A 230 -26.39 5.14 20.25
N ILE A 231 -25.27 4.56 20.66
CA ILE A 231 -24.79 3.24 20.21
C ILE A 231 -24.98 2.19 21.31
N SER A 232 -24.76 2.58 22.57
CA SER A 232 -24.79 1.68 23.73
C SER A 232 -26.18 1.11 24.05
N SER A 233 -27.24 1.78 23.60
CA SER A 233 -28.61 1.28 23.68
C SER A 233 -28.87 0.07 22.75
N ASN A 234 -28.01 -0.16 21.75
CA ASN A 234 -28.15 -1.30 20.84
C ASN A 234 -27.59 -2.59 21.48
N PRO A 235 -28.42 -3.62 21.69
CA PRO A 235 -27.98 -4.87 22.32
C PRO A 235 -26.90 -5.61 21.50
N LEU A 236 -26.91 -5.50 20.16
CA LEU A 236 -25.90 -6.15 19.31
C LEU A 236 -24.51 -5.55 19.54
N VAL A 237 -24.42 -4.23 19.67
CA VAL A 237 -23.13 -3.54 19.93
C VAL A 237 -22.57 -3.97 21.28
N ARG A 238 -23.41 -4.05 22.31
CA ARG A 238 -22.96 -4.50 23.64
C ARG A 238 -22.57 -5.98 23.69
N ILE A 239 -23.12 -6.83 22.82
CA ILE A 239 -22.68 -8.23 22.65
C ILE A 239 -21.35 -8.32 21.90
N VAL A 240 -21.19 -7.57 20.81
CA VAL A 240 -20.00 -7.65 19.93
C VAL A 240 -18.78 -7.01 20.56
N TYR A 241 -18.95 -5.86 21.22
CA TYR A 241 -17.83 -5.09 21.77
C TYR A 241 -17.80 -5.06 23.31
N GLY A 242 -18.89 -5.43 23.98
CA GLY A 242 -19.01 -5.45 25.45
C GLY A 242 -19.02 -6.87 26.03
N ASP A 243 -19.54 -7.00 27.26
CA ASP A 243 -19.69 -8.29 27.93
C ASP A 243 -21.10 -8.88 27.68
N PRO A 244 -21.24 -9.92 26.83
CA PRO A 244 -22.52 -10.55 26.52
C PRO A 244 -23.13 -11.26 27.73
N ALA A 245 -22.35 -11.57 28.78
CA ALA A 245 -22.87 -12.16 30.01
C ALA A 245 -23.91 -11.26 30.71
N THR A 246 -23.88 -9.94 30.44
CA THR A 246 -24.87 -9.00 30.97
C THR A 246 -26.27 -9.16 30.35
N PHE A 247 -26.42 -9.88 29.24
CA PHE A 247 -27.70 -10.10 28.54
C PHE A 247 -28.10 -11.56 28.44
N LEU A 248 -27.12 -12.45 28.43
CA LEU A 248 -27.34 -13.88 28.35
C LEU A 248 -27.56 -14.45 29.75
N SER A 249 -28.59 -13.96 30.44
CA SER A 249 -28.97 -14.35 31.80
C SER A 249 -29.31 -15.84 31.95
N HIS A 250 -29.57 -16.51 30.83
CA HIS A 250 -29.83 -17.95 30.74
C HIS A 250 -28.56 -18.80 30.66
N LEU A 251 -27.37 -18.20 30.50
CA LEU A 251 -26.12 -18.94 30.53
C LEU A 251 -25.72 -19.28 31.98
N PRO A 252 -25.12 -20.46 32.22
CA PRO A 252 -24.63 -20.83 33.54
C PRO A 252 -23.54 -19.85 34.02
N LYS A 253 -23.78 -19.19 35.16
CA LYS A 253 -22.90 -18.12 35.70
C LYS A 253 -21.52 -18.64 36.16
N ASP A 254 -21.44 -19.89 36.60
CA ASP A 254 -20.22 -20.53 37.11
C ASP A 254 -19.58 -21.51 36.12
N SER A 255 -19.90 -21.39 34.82
CA SER A 255 -19.32 -22.27 33.82
C SER A 255 -17.98 -21.74 33.30
N HIS A 256 -16.96 -22.61 33.35
CA HIS A 256 -15.65 -22.35 32.77
C HIS A 256 -15.68 -22.21 31.23
N ILE A 257 -16.73 -22.69 30.56
CA ILE A 257 -16.84 -22.70 29.08
C ILE A 257 -17.82 -21.64 28.54
N HIS A 258 -18.77 -21.16 29.35
CA HIS A 258 -19.74 -20.13 28.95
C HIS A 258 -19.27 -18.72 29.34
N HIS A 259 -17.98 -18.47 29.21
CA HIS A 259 -17.35 -17.18 29.52
C HIS A 259 -17.01 -16.41 28.23
N THR A 260 -17.20 -15.10 28.24
CA THR A 260 -17.00 -14.18 27.09
C THR A 260 -15.64 -14.34 26.41
N LYS A 261 -14.58 -14.59 27.17
CA LYS A 261 -13.24 -14.84 26.59
C LYS A 261 -13.19 -16.06 25.67
N MET A 262 -13.98 -17.12 25.92
CA MET A 262 -13.96 -18.32 25.08
C MET A 262 -14.66 -18.12 23.73
N TRP A 263 -15.70 -17.28 23.72
CA TRP A 263 -16.53 -17.01 22.53
C TRP A 263 -16.17 -15.69 21.85
N SER A 264 -14.98 -15.14 22.14
CA SER A 264 -14.50 -13.92 21.51
C SER A 264 -13.95 -14.20 20.11
N CYS A 265 -14.28 -13.34 19.15
CA CYS A 265 -13.70 -13.39 17.81
C CYS A 265 -12.20 -13.15 17.88
N ARG A 266 -11.40 -14.11 17.40
CA ARG A 266 -9.94 -14.00 17.39
C ARG A 266 -9.46 -13.41 16.07
N LYS A 267 -8.32 -12.73 16.13
CA LYS A 267 -7.63 -12.21 14.95
C LYS A 267 -7.24 -13.38 14.04
N ARG A 268 -7.57 -13.27 12.74
CA ARG A 268 -7.09 -14.22 11.73
C ARG A 268 -5.65 -13.85 11.37
N ILE A 269 -4.73 -14.80 11.54
CA ILE A 269 -3.32 -14.59 11.19
C ILE A 269 -3.17 -14.84 9.69
N SER A 270 -2.74 -13.83 8.95
CA SER A 270 -2.37 -13.94 7.54
C SER A 270 -0.85 -13.84 7.36
N VAL A 271 -0.35 -14.19 6.16
CA VAL A 271 1.07 -14.07 5.83
C VAL A 271 1.52 -12.61 5.88
N GLU A 272 0.69 -11.71 5.39
CA GLU A 272 0.91 -10.26 5.43
C GLU A 272 0.93 -9.74 6.87
N ASN A 273 0.05 -10.26 7.74
CA ASN A 273 0.06 -9.94 9.15
C ASN A 273 1.35 -10.38 9.84
N LEU A 274 1.83 -11.58 9.52
CA LEU A 274 3.11 -12.06 10.04
C LEU A 274 4.27 -11.16 9.57
N GLY A 275 4.26 -10.75 8.30
CA GLY A 275 5.22 -9.77 7.75
C GLY A 275 5.21 -8.45 8.52
N HIS A 276 4.02 -7.91 8.80
CA HIS A 276 3.86 -6.71 9.61
C HIS A 276 4.39 -6.88 11.05
N VAL A 277 4.11 -8.01 11.71
CA VAL A 277 4.59 -8.29 13.08
C VAL A 277 6.11 -8.36 13.14
N VAL A 278 6.76 -9.05 12.20
CA VAL A 278 8.22 -9.12 12.11
C VAL A 278 8.83 -7.72 11.95
N GLN A 279 8.19 -6.88 11.14
CA GLN A 279 8.61 -5.49 10.94
C GLN A 279 8.45 -4.64 12.20
N GLN A 280 7.31 -4.72 12.89
CA GLN A 280 7.03 -3.94 14.09
C GLN A 280 7.98 -4.28 15.25
N LYS A 281 8.32 -5.56 15.41
CA LYS A 281 9.21 -6.02 16.48
C LYS A 281 10.69 -5.76 16.21
N ASN A 282 11.02 -5.09 15.10
CA ASN A 282 12.38 -4.95 14.59
C ASN A 282 13.16 -6.28 14.55
N ALA A 283 12.45 -7.38 14.31
CA ALA A 283 12.99 -8.73 14.38
C ALA A 283 13.71 -9.15 13.09
N LYS A 284 14.03 -8.19 12.22
CA LYS A 284 14.67 -8.44 10.92
C LYS A 284 16.00 -9.16 11.07
N ASP A 285 16.78 -8.75 12.08
CA ASP A 285 18.10 -9.33 12.35
C ASP A 285 17.98 -10.69 13.07
N ALA A 286 16.89 -10.92 13.80
CA ALA A 286 16.62 -12.16 14.50
C ALA A 286 16.10 -13.27 13.57
N VAL A 287 15.31 -12.92 12.54
CA VAL A 287 14.71 -13.87 11.58
C VAL A 287 14.91 -13.43 10.11
N PRO A 288 16.15 -13.27 9.63
CA PRO A 288 16.45 -12.65 8.34
C PRO A 288 15.92 -13.44 7.13
N LEU A 289 15.95 -14.78 7.20
CA LEU A 289 15.41 -15.64 6.13
C LEU A 289 13.89 -15.56 6.05
N LEU A 290 13.20 -15.60 7.19
CA LEU A 290 11.74 -15.44 7.25
C LEU A 290 11.34 -14.05 6.75
N TRP A 291 12.08 -13.00 7.13
CA TRP A 291 11.86 -11.65 6.63
C TRP A 291 11.95 -11.57 5.10
N LYS A 292 13.04 -12.09 4.51
CA LYS A 292 13.20 -12.12 3.04
C LYS A 292 12.10 -12.94 2.37
N PHE A 293 11.70 -14.07 2.95
CA PHE A 293 10.60 -14.89 2.45
C PHE A 293 9.28 -14.12 2.44
N LEU A 294 8.91 -13.49 3.55
CA LEU A 294 7.66 -12.72 3.68
C LEU A 294 7.61 -11.52 2.74
N GLN A 295 8.75 -10.88 2.44
CA GLN A 295 8.84 -9.84 1.42
C GLN A 295 8.54 -10.33 0.00
N LYS A 296 8.79 -11.62 -0.29
CA LYS A 296 8.59 -12.20 -1.62
C LYS A 296 7.23 -12.90 -1.77
N VAL A 297 6.70 -13.48 -0.69
CA VAL A 297 5.41 -14.21 -0.73
C VAL A 297 4.20 -13.27 -0.73
N GLY A 298 4.29 -12.05 -0.18
CA GLY A 298 3.20 -11.06 -0.27
C GLY A 298 2.95 -10.47 -1.67
N VAL A 299 3.65 -10.97 -2.70
CA VAL A 299 3.61 -10.48 -4.09
C VAL A 299 2.83 -11.43 -5.03
N THR A 300 2.51 -12.65 -4.59
CA THR A 300 1.63 -13.60 -5.30
C THR A 300 0.18 -13.42 -4.88
#